data_AF-A0A2A9FUS5-F1
#
_entry.id   AF-A0A2A9FUS5-F1
#
_cell.length_a   1.000
_cell.length_b   1.000
_cell.length_c   1.000
_cell.angle_alpha   90.00
_cell.angle_beta   90.00
_cell.angle_gamma   90.00
#
_symmetry.space_group_name_H-M   'P 1'
#
loop_
_entity.id
_entity.type
_entity.pdbx_description
1 polymer ?
#
loop_
_entity_poly.entity_id
_entity_poly.type
_entity_poly.pdbx_seq_one_letter_code
_entity_poly.pdbx_strand_id
1 'polypeptide(L)'
;MNEHDHRAQNRESAEPEEGTRAAPKVVFVWIAILIVWGVGYYAWQIGKPLLGGDSRTPVITEHQESRPADGASADSAMESNNVANADSAEVPVNPTAPNTDKSDASNSGSSRASDQEMSNTANSEGPASDSLTASAKPDGAAIFSAQCSACHQASGQGIPGAFPPLAGSEWMLADAAIPVAIVHDGLQGKIEVAGNQFQGVMPKFGGQLSDAELAAVLSYARSQWGNDASAISPGAVTEHRERFGDRKEWSAEELTKVFGKP
;
A
#
# COMPACT_ATOMS: atom_id res chain seq x y z
N MET A 1 -30.24 -4.27 41.07
CA MET A 1 -29.64 -2.93 40.91
C MET A 1 -28.59 -2.82 41.98
N ASN A 2 -27.36 -2.50 41.61
CA ASN A 2 -26.21 -2.54 42.52
C ASN A 2 -25.70 -1.11 42.77
N GLU A 3 -25.08 -0.91 43.94
CA GLU A 3 -24.44 0.35 44.38
C GLU A 3 -23.53 1.00 43.32
N HIS A 4 -22.91 0.17 42.46
CA HIS A 4 -22.02 0.61 41.39
C HIS A 4 -22.72 1.38 40.26
N ASP A 5 -23.97 1.04 39.94
CA ASP A 5 -24.73 1.66 38.84
C ASP A 5 -24.97 3.16 39.14
N HIS A 6 -25.28 3.47 40.39
CA HIS A 6 -25.49 4.84 40.87
C HIS A 6 -24.23 5.72 40.84
N ARG A 7 -23.03 5.13 40.95
CA ARG A 7 -21.76 5.89 40.80
C ARG A 7 -21.43 6.24 39.35
N ALA A 8 -21.94 5.49 38.38
CA ALA A 8 -21.84 5.85 36.97
C ALA A 8 -22.82 7.00 36.66
N GLN A 9 -24.09 6.84 37.02
CA GLN A 9 -25.15 7.82 36.76
C GLN A 9 -24.87 9.19 37.40
N ASN A 10 -24.36 9.23 38.64
CA ASN A 10 -23.98 10.48 39.32
C ASN A 10 -22.74 11.19 38.71
N ARG A 11 -22.13 10.66 37.64
CA ARG A 11 -21.10 11.35 36.84
C ARG A 11 -21.62 11.91 35.52
N GLU A 12 -22.84 11.57 35.13
CA GLU A 12 -23.49 12.00 33.88
C GLU A 12 -24.51 13.14 34.13
N SER A 13 -24.95 13.30 35.38
CA SER A 13 -25.68 14.49 35.83
C SER A 13 -24.76 15.72 35.82
N ALA A 14 -24.95 16.61 34.84
CA ALA A 14 -24.29 17.91 34.76
C ALA A 14 -24.45 18.70 36.08
N GLU A 15 -23.41 19.43 36.49
CA GLU A 15 -23.43 20.21 37.74
C GLU A 15 -24.51 21.30 37.65
N PRO A 16 -25.34 21.54 38.70
CA PRO A 16 -26.41 22.53 38.61
C PRO A 16 -25.88 23.96 38.45
N GLU A 17 -24.63 24.24 38.81
CA GLU A 17 -23.97 25.51 38.48
C GLU A 17 -23.64 25.68 36.98
N GLU A 18 -23.47 24.60 36.21
CA GLU A 18 -22.87 24.64 34.86
C GLU A 18 -23.67 25.50 33.87
N GLY A 19 -25.00 25.38 33.89
CA GLY A 19 -25.91 26.17 33.05
C GLY A 19 -26.00 27.67 33.40
N THR A 20 -25.41 28.11 34.52
CA THR A 20 -25.46 29.51 35.00
C THR A 20 -24.17 30.30 34.75
N ARG A 21 -23.09 29.63 34.36
CA ARG A 21 -21.77 30.22 34.07
C ARG A 21 -21.79 30.96 32.72
N ALA A 22 -22.39 32.15 32.68
CA ALA A 22 -22.45 32.97 31.47
C ALA A 22 -21.05 33.15 30.85
N ALA A 23 -20.87 32.66 29.61
CA ALA A 23 -19.57 32.57 28.97
C ALA A 23 -18.85 33.95 28.93
N PRO A 24 -17.55 34.01 29.25
CA PRO A 24 -16.86 35.28 29.46
C PRO A 24 -16.89 36.12 28.18
N LYS A 25 -17.27 37.41 28.31
CA LYS A 25 -17.48 38.33 27.18
C LYS A 25 -16.30 38.40 26.19
N VAL A 26 -15.08 38.17 26.69
CA VAL A 26 -13.84 38.06 25.90
C VAL A 26 -13.92 36.97 24.82
N VAL A 27 -14.54 35.82 25.11
CA VAL A 27 -14.72 34.72 24.14
C VAL A 27 -15.66 35.13 23.01
N PHE A 28 -16.77 35.82 23.31
CA PHE A 28 -17.65 36.36 22.27
C PHE A 28 -16.97 37.40 21.38
N VAL A 29 -16.07 38.24 21.95
CA VAL A 29 -15.25 39.18 21.17
C VAL A 29 -14.30 38.42 20.23
N TRP A 30 -13.61 37.38 20.69
CA TRP A 30 -12.76 36.55 19.83
C TRP A 30 -13.53 35.81 18.74
N ILE A 31 -14.71 35.25 19.05
CA ILE A 31 -15.58 34.60 18.06
C ILE A 31 -16.00 35.62 16.98
N ALA A 32 -16.39 36.83 17.36
CA ALA A 32 -16.75 37.88 16.40
C ALA A 32 -15.56 38.28 15.51
N ILE A 33 -14.35 38.40 16.07
CA ILE A 33 -13.12 38.68 15.31
C ILE A 33 -12.83 37.57 14.30
N LEU A 34 -12.93 36.30 14.70
CA LEU A 34 -12.69 35.15 13.81
C LEU A 34 -13.74 35.05 12.69
N ILE A 35 -15.01 35.35 12.97
CA ILE A 35 -16.06 35.39 11.94
C ILE A 35 -15.81 36.52 10.94
N VAL A 36 -15.50 37.73 11.41
CA VAL A 36 -15.19 38.88 10.53
C VAL A 36 -13.96 38.62 9.67
N TRP A 37 -12.90 38.04 10.26
CA TRP A 37 -11.69 37.66 9.53
C TRP A 37 -11.96 36.56 8.49
N GLY A 38 -12.71 35.52 8.86
CA GLY A 38 -13.08 34.42 7.96
C GLY A 38 -13.95 34.87 6.79
N VAL A 39 -14.94 35.74 7.03
CA VAL A 39 -15.78 36.34 5.97
C VAL A 39 -14.95 37.25 5.07
N GLY A 40 -14.05 38.07 5.63
CA GLY A 40 -13.14 38.91 4.84
C GLY A 40 -12.18 38.11 3.97
N TYR A 41 -11.58 37.04 4.53
CA TYR A 41 -10.71 36.12 3.79
C TYR A 41 -11.47 35.38 2.68
N TYR A 42 -12.69 34.88 2.98
CA TYR A 42 -13.52 34.22 1.98
C TYR A 42 -13.89 35.17 0.83
N ALA A 43 -14.36 36.38 1.14
CA ALA A 43 -14.67 37.41 0.14
C ALA A 43 -13.46 37.78 -0.74
N TRP A 44 -12.24 37.78 -0.18
CA TRP A 44 -10.99 38.02 -0.92
C TRP A 44 -10.54 36.83 -1.80
N GLN A 45 -11.09 35.63 -1.60
CA GLN A 45 -10.83 34.45 -2.42
C GLN A 45 -11.87 34.25 -3.54
N ILE A 46 -13.06 34.88 -3.47
CA ILE A 46 -14.06 34.86 -4.55
C ILE A 46 -13.46 35.52 -5.81
N GLY A 47 -13.16 34.69 -6.82
CA GLY A 47 -12.59 35.13 -8.11
C GLY A 47 -11.23 34.51 -8.45
N LYS A 48 -10.56 33.85 -7.50
CA LYS A 48 -9.41 32.98 -7.83
C LYS A 48 -9.93 31.58 -8.20
N PRO A 49 -9.50 30.95 -9.31
CA PRO A 49 -9.94 29.61 -9.66
C PRO A 49 -9.46 28.61 -8.59
N LEU A 50 -10.33 27.66 -8.23
CA LEU A 50 -10.00 26.58 -7.31
C LEU A 50 -9.02 25.61 -7.99
N LEU A 51 -7.73 25.82 -7.74
CA LEU A 51 -6.60 25.08 -8.33
C LEU A 51 -6.42 23.66 -7.75
N GLY A 52 -7.55 22.98 -7.50
CA GLY A 52 -7.64 21.69 -6.81
C GLY A 52 -9.03 21.06 -6.95
N GLY A 53 -9.62 21.12 -8.15
CA GLY A 53 -10.86 20.42 -8.49
C GLY A 53 -10.56 19.13 -9.27
N ASP A 54 -11.21 18.03 -8.87
CA ASP A 54 -11.06 16.71 -9.52
C ASP A 54 -11.27 16.76 -11.04
N SER A 55 -10.36 16.17 -11.80
CA SER A 55 -10.46 16.02 -13.26
C SER A 55 -11.45 14.92 -13.67
N ARG A 56 -12.71 15.01 -13.22
CA ARG A 56 -13.84 14.24 -13.75
C ARG A 56 -14.55 15.05 -14.83
N THR A 57 -14.22 14.77 -16.08
CA THR A 57 -14.94 15.32 -17.24
C THR A 57 -16.44 15.00 -17.12
N PRO A 58 -17.35 15.99 -17.15
CA PRO A 58 -18.77 15.69 -17.24
C PRO A 58 -19.06 15.08 -18.61
N VAL A 59 -19.64 13.87 -18.62
CA VAL A 59 -20.18 13.28 -19.85
C VAL A 59 -21.45 14.05 -20.20
N ILE A 60 -21.32 15.04 -21.10
CA ILE A 60 -22.45 15.72 -21.72
C ILE A 60 -23.07 14.74 -22.72
N THR A 61 -24.06 13.97 -22.27
CA THR A 61 -24.91 13.14 -23.12
C THR A 61 -25.95 14.03 -23.82
N GLU A 62 -25.50 14.94 -24.69
CA GLU A 62 -26.42 15.72 -25.52
C GLU A 62 -27.02 14.82 -26.62
N HIS A 63 -28.34 14.87 -26.73
CA HIS A 63 -29.09 14.02 -27.65
C HIS A 63 -28.89 14.47 -29.10
N GLN A 64 -28.43 13.54 -29.94
CA GLN A 64 -28.44 13.64 -31.38
C GLN A 64 -29.88 13.78 -31.92
N GLU A 65 -30.20 14.89 -32.59
CA GLU A 65 -31.51 15.10 -33.23
C GLU A 65 -31.38 15.84 -34.58
N SER A 66 -32.18 15.40 -35.57
CA SER A 66 -32.56 16.04 -36.85
C SER A 66 -31.49 16.71 -37.75
N ARG A 67 -31.10 15.92 -38.77
CA ARG A 67 -30.90 16.26 -40.21
C ARG A 67 -31.63 17.52 -40.74
N PRO A 68 -31.20 18.14 -41.88
CA PRO A 68 -30.66 17.47 -43.08
C PRO A 68 -29.39 18.10 -43.71
N ALA A 69 -29.03 17.61 -44.90
CA ALA A 69 -27.85 18.03 -45.68
C ALA A 69 -28.25 18.44 -47.10
N ASP A 70 -27.56 19.45 -47.65
CA ASP A 70 -27.67 19.93 -49.03
C ASP A 70 -26.29 20.24 -49.64
N GLY A 71 -26.19 20.12 -50.97
CA GLY A 71 -24.95 19.78 -51.67
C GLY A 71 -23.91 20.86 -52.02
N ALA A 72 -22.77 20.33 -52.50
CA ALA A 72 -21.74 20.94 -53.36
C ALA A 72 -20.84 22.05 -52.74
N SER A 73 -19.65 22.36 -53.29
CA SER A 73 -18.96 21.86 -54.51
C SER A 73 -17.44 21.63 -54.26
N ALA A 74 -16.74 21.05 -55.23
CA ALA A 74 -15.29 20.80 -55.18
C ALA A 74 -14.44 22.06 -55.45
N ASP A 75 -13.13 22.02 -55.14
CA ASP A 75 -12.10 22.05 -56.21
C ASP A 75 -10.67 21.58 -55.81
N SER A 76 -10.11 20.66 -56.62
CA SER A 76 -8.73 20.48 -57.13
C SER A 76 -7.42 20.54 -56.30
N ALA A 77 -6.39 19.88 -56.86
CA ALA A 77 -4.96 19.78 -56.47
C ALA A 77 -4.68 19.05 -55.11
N MET A 78 -4.12 17.83 -55.04
CA MET A 78 -3.35 16.97 -55.96
C MET A 78 -1.96 17.48 -56.38
N GLU A 79 -0.94 16.91 -55.74
CA GLU A 79 0.37 16.58 -56.34
C GLU A 79 0.85 15.25 -55.73
N SER A 80 1.45 14.36 -56.51
CA SER A 80 1.85 13.02 -56.06
C SER A 80 3.34 12.78 -56.25
N ASN A 81 3.96 11.99 -55.38
CA ASN A 81 5.16 11.22 -55.75
C ASN A 81 5.30 9.94 -54.92
N ASN A 82 5.35 8.81 -55.62
CA ASN A 82 5.61 7.47 -55.07
C ASN A 82 6.27 6.63 -56.16
N VAL A 83 7.49 6.14 -55.90
CA VAL A 83 8.08 5.01 -56.62
C VAL A 83 8.84 4.16 -55.60
N ALA A 84 8.59 2.85 -55.61
CA ALA A 84 9.27 1.88 -54.75
C ALA A 84 10.52 1.30 -55.43
N ASN A 85 11.36 0.57 -54.69
CA ASN A 85 11.39 -0.90 -54.89
C ASN A 85 11.98 -1.63 -53.66
N ALA A 86 11.85 -2.95 -53.63
CA ALA A 86 12.41 -3.83 -52.61
C ALA A 86 13.79 -4.41 -52.98
N ASP A 87 14.49 -4.97 -52.00
CA ASP A 87 15.30 -6.18 -52.15
C ASP A 87 15.29 -7.00 -50.83
N SER A 88 15.97 -8.15 -50.78
CA SER A 88 15.67 -9.25 -49.83
C SER A 88 16.85 -9.65 -48.94
N ALA A 89 16.55 -10.09 -47.71
CA ALA A 89 17.43 -10.94 -46.90
C ALA A 89 16.60 -11.77 -45.90
N GLU A 90 16.90 -13.07 -45.78
CA GLU A 90 16.06 -14.04 -45.07
C GLU A 90 16.43 -14.26 -43.59
N VAL A 91 15.44 -14.73 -42.83
CA VAL A 91 15.57 -15.25 -41.46
C VAL A 91 15.70 -16.77 -41.51
N PRO A 92 16.51 -17.39 -40.64
CA PRO A 92 16.28 -18.76 -40.21
C PRO A 92 16.00 -18.85 -38.70
N VAL A 93 14.74 -19.06 -38.35
CA VAL A 93 14.35 -19.69 -37.07
C VAL A 93 14.59 -21.20 -37.18
N ASN A 94 15.03 -21.85 -36.11
CA ASN A 94 15.35 -23.29 -36.11
C ASN A 94 14.37 -24.08 -35.21
N PRO A 95 13.51 -24.96 -35.78
CA PRO A 95 12.55 -25.75 -35.01
C PRO A 95 12.72 -27.28 -35.11
N THR A 96 12.03 -27.96 -34.19
CA THR A 96 11.58 -29.38 -34.26
C THR A 96 12.56 -30.49 -33.83
N ALA A 97 12.02 -31.44 -33.06
CA ALA A 97 12.55 -32.78 -32.85
C ALA A 97 11.96 -33.78 -33.87
N PRO A 98 12.35 -35.06 -33.83
CA PRO A 98 11.35 -36.12 -33.99
C PRO A 98 11.46 -37.25 -32.94
N ASN A 99 10.36 -38.01 -32.81
CA ASN A 99 10.19 -39.18 -31.93
C ASN A 99 10.45 -40.52 -32.68
N THR A 100 10.16 -41.64 -32.00
CA THR A 100 10.11 -43.08 -32.45
C THR A 100 11.39 -43.89 -32.22
N ASP A 101 11.37 -45.19 -31.84
CA ASP A 101 10.33 -46.08 -31.23
C ASP A 101 11.03 -47.39 -30.71
N LYS A 102 10.29 -48.23 -29.98
CA LYS A 102 10.48 -49.69 -29.74
C LYS A 102 11.46 -50.28 -28.69
N SER A 103 10.81 -50.86 -27.67
CA SER A 103 10.91 -52.26 -27.18
C SER A 103 12.26 -52.93 -26.86
N ASP A 104 12.43 -53.31 -25.59
CA ASP A 104 12.47 -54.70 -25.07
C ASP A 104 12.81 -54.66 -23.55
N ALA A 105 12.56 -55.61 -22.64
CA ALA A 105 11.57 -56.67 -22.41
C ALA A 105 12.15 -57.55 -21.26
N SER A 106 11.38 -57.84 -20.18
CA SER A 106 11.68 -58.88 -19.14
C SER A 106 12.90 -58.66 -18.18
N ASN A 107 12.99 -59.24 -16.96
CA ASN A 107 12.01 -59.90 -16.06
C ASN A 107 12.64 -60.20 -14.65
N SER A 108 11.83 -60.19 -13.58
CA SER A 108 12.01 -60.83 -12.24
C SER A 108 13.10 -60.31 -11.26
N GLY A 109 12.93 -60.44 -9.93
CA GLY A 109 11.75 -60.89 -9.17
C GLY A 109 12.05 -61.37 -7.72
N SER A 110 10.98 -61.59 -6.90
CA SER A 110 10.99 -62.05 -5.48
C SER A 110 11.60 -61.08 -4.43
N SER A 111 11.18 -61.02 -3.15
CA SER A 111 10.06 -61.58 -2.33
C SER A 111 10.19 -61.00 -0.89
N ARG A 112 9.28 -61.09 0.10
CA ARG A 112 7.96 -61.73 0.35
C ARG A 112 6.87 -60.61 0.51
N ALA A 113 5.61 -60.72 0.96
CA ALA A 113 4.80 -61.56 1.88
C ALA A 113 5.07 -61.35 3.39
N SER A 114 4.11 -60.96 4.24
CA SER A 114 2.62 -60.87 4.11
C SER A 114 2.11 -59.51 4.70
N ASP A 115 0.90 -59.25 5.23
CA ASP A 115 -0.28 -60.09 5.60
C ASP A 115 -1.62 -59.28 5.73
N GLN A 116 -2.66 -59.94 6.24
CA GLN A 116 -4.09 -59.55 6.44
C GLN A 116 -4.39 -58.28 7.28
N GLU A 117 -5.62 -57.73 7.37
CA GLU A 117 -6.83 -57.65 6.48
C GLU A 117 -7.95 -56.90 7.25
N MET A 118 -8.61 -55.88 6.66
CA MET A 118 -10.09 -55.72 6.73
C MET A 118 -10.61 -54.60 5.81
N SER A 119 -11.81 -54.83 5.27
CA SER A 119 -12.55 -53.98 4.32
C SER A 119 -12.99 -52.60 4.82
N ASN A 120 -12.99 -51.61 3.92
CA ASN A 120 -14.26 -51.01 3.48
C ASN A 120 -14.15 -50.41 2.07
N THR A 121 -15.21 -50.55 1.26
CA THR A 121 -15.17 -50.27 -0.19
C THR A 121 -15.87 -48.96 -0.57
N ALA A 122 -15.17 -48.18 -1.41
CA ALA A 122 -15.67 -47.28 -2.45
C ALA A 122 -16.75 -46.22 -2.12
N ASN A 123 -16.45 -44.97 -2.48
CA ASN A 123 -17.12 -44.41 -3.65
C ASN A 123 -16.39 -43.19 -4.27
N SER A 124 -16.39 -43.17 -5.61
CA SER A 124 -16.08 -42.08 -6.55
C SER A 124 -14.78 -41.28 -6.36
N GLU A 125 -13.86 -41.45 -7.30
CA GLU A 125 -12.92 -40.39 -7.65
C GLU A 125 -13.67 -39.12 -8.10
N GLY A 126 -13.20 -37.98 -7.61
CA GLY A 126 -13.18 -36.72 -8.37
C GLY A 126 -11.72 -36.32 -8.57
N PRO A 127 -11.37 -35.52 -9.59
CA PRO A 127 -9.99 -35.09 -9.78
C PRO A 127 -9.51 -34.34 -8.55
N ALA A 128 -8.46 -34.86 -7.89
CA ALA A 128 -7.89 -34.23 -6.71
C ALA A 128 -7.41 -32.82 -7.08
N SER A 129 -7.92 -31.81 -6.36
CA SER A 129 -7.55 -30.41 -6.57
C SER A 129 -6.14 -30.17 -6.04
N ASP A 130 -5.14 -30.39 -6.90
CA ASP A 130 -3.72 -30.18 -6.65
C ASP A 130 -3.38 -28.68 -6.61
N SER A 131 -4.00 -28.00 -5.64
CA SER A 131 -3.98 -26.55 -5.41
C SER A 131 -4.36 -26.23 -3.97
N LEU A 132 -3.79 -26.98 -3.03
CA LEU A 132 -3.78 -26.68 -1.60
C LEU A 132 -2.33 -26.47 -1.15
N THR A 133 -2.08 -25.41 -0.36
CA THR A 133 -0.76 -24.99 0.15
C THR A 133 0.23 -24.36 -0.84
N ALA A 134 -0.24 -23.81 -1.96
CA ALA A 134 0.37 -22.58 -2.49
C ALA A 134 0.02 -21.42 -1.54
N SER A 135 0.83 -21.23 -0.49
CA SER A 135 0.60 -20.20 0.53
C SER A 135 0.50 -18.81 -0.11
N ALA A 136 -0.68 -18.20 -0.04
CA ALA A 136 -0.93 -16.90 -0.65
C ALA A 136 0.03 -15.84 -0.07
N LYS A 137 0.72 -15.10 -0.95
CA LYS A 137 1.62 -14.02 -0.54
C LYS A 137 0.83 -12.95 0.23
N PRO A 138 1.28 -12.49 1.41
CA PRO A 138 0.59 -11.43 2.14
C PRO A 138 0.43 -10.15 1.33
N ASP A 139 -0.74 -9.52 1.43
CA ASP A 139 -1.06 -8.26 0.77
C ASP A 139 -0.51 -7.06 1.58
N GLY A 140 0.63 -6.53 1.14
CA GLY A 140 1.26 -5.36 1.74
C GLY A 140 0.40 -4.10 1.71
N ALA A 141 -0.53 -3.96 0.76
CA ALA A 141 -1.44 -2.81 0.67
C ALA A 141 -2.55 -2.89 1.74
N ALA A 142 -3.14 -4.09 1.92
CA ALA A 142 -4.09 -4.33 3.00
C ALA A 142 -3.46 -4.15 4.39
N ILE A 143 -2.23 -4.68 4.59
CA ILE A 143 -1.48 -4.51 5.84
C ILE A 143 -1.16 -3.03 6.09
N PHE A 144 -0.70 -2.29 5.07
CA PHE A 144 -0.44 -0.86 5.19
C PHE A 144 -1.70 -0.08 5.59
N SER A 145 -2.83 -0.37 4.93
CA SER A 145 -4.12 0.23 5.22
C SER A 145 -4.54 0.00 6.67
N ALA A 146 -4.41 -1.24 7.17
CA ALA A 146 -4.82 -1.62 8.51
C ALA A 146 -3.89 -1.13 9.64
N GLN A 147 -2.56 -1.12 9.43
CA GLN A 147 -1.57 -0.95 10.49
C GLN A 147 -0.77 0.37 10.43
N CYS A 148 -0.56 0.92 9.23
CA CYS A 148 0.39 2.03 9.02
C CYS A 148 -0.32 3.35 8.65
N SER A 149 -1.43 3.26 7.92
CA SER A 149 -2.13 4.41 7.34
C SER A 149 -2.64 5.42 8.37
N ALA A 150 -2.98 4.96 9.60
CA ALA A 150 -3.47 5.82 10.67
C ALA A 150 -2.47 6.94 11.06
N CYS A 151 -1.16 6.67 10.95
CA CYS A 151 -0.11 7.66 11.22
C CYS A 151 0.46 8.24 9.91
N HIS A 152 0.93 7.37 9.00
CA HIS A 152 1.63 7.78 7.77
C HIS A 152 0.70 8.26 6.64
N GLN A 153 -0.62 8.19 6.84
CA GLN A 153 -1.68 8.48 5.86
C GLN A 153 -1.71 7.50 4.68
N ALA A 154 -2.86 7.34 4.04
CA ALA A 154 -3.00 6.54 2.81
C ALA A 154 -2.13 7.04 1.65
N SER A 155 -1.77 8.34 1.68
CA SER A 155 -0.87 8.99 0.72
C SER A 155 0.62 8.89 1.07
N GLY A 156 0.99 8.24 2.18
CA GLY A 156 2.38 8.13 2.63
C GLY A 156 3.05 9.45 3.01
N GLN A 157 2.29 10.56 3.14
CA GLN A 157 2.83 11.89 3.43
C GLN A 157 2.99 12.18 4.94
N GLY A 158 2.47 11.31 5.80
CA GLY A 158 2.46 11.54 7.25
C GLY A 158 1.65 12.78 7.65
N ILE A 159 2.06 13.40 8.76
CA ILE A 159 1.51 14.66 9.27
C ILE A 159 2.70 15.52 9.71
N PRO A 160 2.98 16.67 9.05
CA PRO A 160 4.13 17.51 9.36
C PRO A 160 4.27 17.84 10.86
N GLY A 161 5.45 17.59 11.43
CA GLY A 161 5.75 17.77 12.86
C GLY A 161 5.22 16.68 13.80
N ALA A 162 4.45 15.71 13.32
CA ALA A 162 3.89 14.61 14.13
C ALA A 162 4.30 13.22 13.63
N PHE A 163 4.08 12.92 12.35
CA PHE A 163 4.41 11.63 11.73
C PHE A 163 5.20 11.86 10.43
N PRO A 164 6.36 11.21 10.23
CA PRO A 164 7.17 11.44 9.04
C PRO A 164 6.52 10.87 7.77
N PRO A 165 6.81 11.48 6.60
CA PRO A 165 6.46 10.89 5.32
C PRO A 165 7.25 9.61 5.07
N LEU A 166 6.65 8.69 4.32
CA LEU A 166 7.27 7.52 3.70
C LEU A 166 7.47 7.73 2.20
N ALA A 167 6.65 8.57 1.57
CA ALA A 167 6.80 9.02 0.19
C ALA A 167 8.06 9.90 0.06
N GLY A 168 9.00 9.49 -0.79
CA GLY A 168 10.28 10.19 -0.99
C GLY A 168 11.23 10.16 0.21
N SER A 169 10.97 9.32 1.22
CA SER A 169 11.77 9.28 2.45
C SER A 169 13.10 8.56 2.23
N GLU A 170 14.19 9.21 2.61
CA GLU A 170 15.54 8.64 2.63
C GLU A 170 15.58 7.36 3.48
N TRP A 171 14.90 7.34 4.63
CA TRP A 171 14.83 6.17 5.52
C TRP A 171 14.03 4.99 4.94
N MET A 172 13.06 5.25 4.05
CA MET A 172 12.31 4.20 3.35
C MET A 172 13.06 3.70 2.11
N LEU A 173 13.85 4.56 1.46
CA LEU A 173 14.59 4.27 0.22
C LEU A 173 15.99 3.68 0.44
N ALA A 174 16.56 3.80 1.65
CA ALA A 174 17.87 3.28 2.04
C ALA A 174 18.00 1.75 1.94
N ASP A 175 19.15 1.21 2.39
CA ASP A 175 19.34 -0.25 2.49
C ASP A 175 18.19 -0.92 3.27
N ALA A 176 17.79 -2.11 2.83
CA ALA A 176 16.62 -2.82 3.35
C ALA A 176 16.67 -3.09 4.86
N ALA A 177 17.86 -3.19 5.47
CA ALA A 177 18.00 -3.40 6.91
C ALA A 177 17.47 -2.22 7.74
N ILE A 178 17.52 -0.97 7.24
CA ILE A 178 17.08 0.23 7.97
C ILE A 178 15.55 0.26 8.18
N PRO A 179 14.68 0.18 7.15
CA PRO A 179 13.24 0.15 7.34
C PRO A 179 12.75 -1.16 8.00
N VAL A 180 13.47 -2.29 7.81
CA VAL A 180 13.21 -3.52 8.58
C VAL A 180 13.44 -3.30 10.06
N ALA A 181 14.58 -2.72 10.46
CA ALA A 181 14.90 -2.43 11.85
C ALA A 181 13.88 -1.48 12.50
N ILE A 182 13.50 -0.40 11.79
CA ILE A 182 12.49 0.58 12.23
C ILE A 182 11.13 -0.08 12.48
N VAL A 183 10.64 -0.93 11.56
CA VAL A 183 9.32 -1.56 11.71
C VAL A 183 9.34 -2.75 12.68
N HIS A 184 10.40 -3.56 12.68
CA HIS A 184 10.51 -4.73 13.55
C HIS A 184 10.62 -4.34 15.03
N ASP A 185 11.54 -3.43 15.38
CA ASP A 185 11.84 -3.08 16.78
C ASP A 185 11.24 -1.74 17.24
N GLY A 186 10.66 -0.95 16.32
CA GLY A 186 10.20 0.40 16.61
C GLY A 186 11.33 1.44 16.57
N LEU A 187 10.94 2.72 16.56
CA LEU A 187 11.84 3.86 16.46
C LEU A 187 11.39 4.96 17.42
N GLN A 188 12.31 5.54 18.18
CA GLN A 188 12.03 6.64 19.11
C GLN A 188 13.09 7.75 19.04
N GLY A 189 12.72 8.92 19.56
CA GLY A 189 13.62 10.05 19.69
C GLY A 189 13.49 11.03 18.54
N LYS A 190 14.62 11.66 18.17
CA LYS A 190 14.69 12.63 17.08
C LYS A 190 15.05 11.95 15.77
N ILE A 191 14.43 12.40 14.69
CA ILE A 191 14.74 11.98 13.33
C ILE A 191 14.47 13.14 12.36
N GLU A 192 15.38 13.33 11.41
CA GLU A 192 15.17 14.22 10.26
C GLU A 192 14.72 13.37 9.08
N VAL A 193 13.60 13.75 8.43
CA VAL A 193 13.05 13.06 7.25
C VAL A 193 12.67 14.11 6.22
N ALA A 194 13.21 14.02 5.01
CA ALA A 194 13.04 15.02 3.94
C ALA A 194 13.25 16.47 4.44
N GLY A 195 14.32 16.68 5.24
CA GLY A 195 14.67 17.99 5.82
C GLY A 195 13.72 18.51 6.92
N ASN A 196 12.76 17.70 7.37
CA ASN A 196 11.82 18.05 8.44
C ASN A 196 12.14 17.29 9.72
N GLN A 197 12.10 17.97 10.87
CA GLN A 197 12.43 17.37 12.17
C GLN A 197 11.18 16.78 12.84
N PHE A 198 11.29 15.53 13.29
CA PHE A 198 10.26 14.81 14.04
C PHE A 198 10.82 14.34 15.39
N GLN A 199 9.94 14.28 16.40
CA GLN A 199 10.25 13.86 17.76
C GLN A 199 9.08 13.00 18.27
N GLY A 200 9.22 11.68 18.25
CA GLY A 200 8.10 10.77 18.52
C GLY A 200 8.52 9.35 18.88
N VAL A 201 7.55 8.44 18.84
CA VAL A 201 7.72 6.99 19.02
C VAL A 201 6.86 6.25 18.00
N MET A 202 7.47 5.41 17.19
CA MET A 202 6.83 4.43 16.32
C MET A 202 6.85 3.07 17.03
N PRO A 203 5.69 2.43 17.30
CA PRO A 203 5.62 1.12 17.95
C PRO A 203 6.30 0.00 17.16
N LYS A 204 6.71 -1.06 17.86
CA LYS A 204 7.34 -2.25 17.27
C LYS A 204 6.34 -3.25 16.71
N PHE A 205 6.55 -3.74 15.49
CA PHE A 205 5.67 -4.69 14.81
C PHE A 205 6.25 -6.10 14.65
N GLY A 206 7.51 -6.34 15.03
CA GLY A 206 8.19 -7.64 14.90
C GLY A 206 7.58 -8.80 15.70
N GLY A 207 6.71 -8.50 16.67
CA GLY A 207 5.87 -9.46 17.39
C GLY A 207 4.37 -9.40 17.06
N GLN A 208 3.98 -8.58 16.09
CA GLN A 208 2.59 -8.36 15.66
C GLN A 208 2.34 -8.85 14.22
N LEU A 209 3.36 -8.76 13.35
CA LEU A 209 3.37 -9.24 11.97
C LEU A 209 4.40 -10.35 11.82
N SER A 210 4.10 -11.35 10.98
CA SER A 210 5.09 -12.33 10.55
C SER A 210 6.14 -11.71 9.62
N ASP A 211 7.29 -12.37 9.47
CA ASP A 211 8.38 -11.94 8.58
C ASP A 211 7.90 -11.72 7.13
N ALA A 212 6.93 -12.51 6.67
CA ALA A 212 6.35 -12.38 5.34
C ALA A 212 5.39 -11.19 5.20
N GLU A 213 4.61 -10.86 6.24
CA GLU A 213 3.74 -9.69 6.27
C GLU A 213 4.54 -8.39 6.40
N LEU A 214 5.57 -8.38 7.25
CA LEU A 214 6.46 -7.25 7.47
C LEU A 214 7.27 -6.94 6.19
N ALA A 215 7.81 -7.97 5.52
CA ALA A 215 8.43 -7.83 4.21
C ALA A 215 7.46 -7.35 3.12
N ALA A 216 6.19 -7.80 3.14
CA ALA A 216 5.18 -7.38 2.18
C ALA A 216 4.79 -5.90 2.34
N VAL A 217 4.52 -5.43 3.56
CA VAL A 217 4.14 -4.02 3.81
C VAL A 217 5.29 -3.05 3.52
N LEU A 218 6.54 -3.42 3.82
CA LEU A 218 7.71 -2.62 3.44
C LEU A 218 7.94 -2.62 1.92
N SER A 219 7.75 -3.76 1.23
CA SER A 219 7.84 -3.81 -0.24
C SER A 219 6.77 -2.98 -0.92
N TYR A 220 5.57 -2.90 -0.33
CA TYR A 220 4.52 -1.99 -0.78
C TYR A 220 4.97 -0.53 -0.60
N ALA A 221 5.35 -0.11 0.61
CA ALA A 221 5.80 1.26 0.87
C ALA A 221 7.00 1.71 0.01
N ARG A 222 7.94 0.79 -0.31
CA ARG A 222 9.09 1.03 -1.20
C ARG A 222 8.77 1.14 -2.69
N SER A 223 7.53 0.86 -3.08
CA SER A 223 7.03 0.97 -4.47
C SER A 223 5.83 1.92 -4.62
N GLN A 224 5.39 2.60 -3.55
CA GLN A 224 4.29 3.56 -3.59
C GLN A 224 4.77 5.02 -3.67
N TRP A 225 3.87 5.90 -4.11
CA TRP A 225 4.02 7.37 -4.05
C TRP A 225 5.26 7.94 -4.77
N GLY A 226 5.80 7.21 -5.75
CA GLY A 226 7.02 7.58 -6.48
C GLY A 226 8.31 7.02 -5.88
N ASN A 227 8.24 6.21 -4.82
CA ASN A 227 9.37 5.41 -4.35
C ASN A 227 9.72 4.34 -5.38
N ASP A 228 11.00 4.23 -5.73
CA ASP A 228 11.57 3.16 -6.56
C ASP A 228 12.75 2.52 -5.81
N ALA A 229 12.43 1.59 -4.91
CA ALA A 229 13.41 0.84 -4.14
C ALA A 229 13.09 -0.65 -4.09
N SER A 230 14.13 -1.48 -3.97
CA SER A 230 14.03 -2.94 -4.04
C SER A 230 13.03 -3.52 -3.03
N ALA A 231 12.23 -4.50 -3.47
CA ALA A 231 11.36 -5.27 -2.60
C ALA A 231 12.18 -6.01 -1.52
N ILE A 232 11.64 -6.08 -0.31
CA ILE A 232 12.28 -6.73 0.85
C ILE A 232 11.83 -8.20 0.89
N SER A 233 12.77 -9.10 1.15
CA SER A 233 12.49 -10.53 1.32
C SER A 233 12.09 -10.85 2.77
N PRO A 234 11.27 -11.89 3.02
CA PRO A 234 11.01 -12.35 4.38
C PRO A 234 12.30 -12.71 5.13
N GLY A 235 13.27 -13.30 4.42
CA GLY A 235 14.57 -13.67 4.98
C GLY A 235 15.39 -12.50 5.53
N ALA A 236 15.24 -11.28 4.99
CA ALA A 236 15.88 -10.09 5.55
C ALA A 236 15.26 -9.69 6.91
N VAL A 237 13.97 -9.97 7.13
CA VAL A 237 13.31 -9.79 8.42
C VAL A 237 13.73 -10.89 9.40
N THR A 238 13.85 -12.14 8.92
CA THR A 238 14.38 -13.25 9.71
C THR A 238 15.83 -13.01 10.15
N GLU A 239 16.72 -12.55 9.25
CA GLU A 239 18.11 -12.21 9.58
C GLU A 239 18.17 -11.09 10.63
N HIS A 240 17.35 -10.04 10.50
CA HIS A 240 17.25 -9.00 11.52
C HIS A 240 16.81 -9.55 12.88
N ARG A 241 15.75 -10.37 12.89
CA ARG A 241 15.20 -11.03 14.08
C ARG A 241 16.25 -11.91 14.78
N GLU A 242 17.01 -12.70 14.03
CA GLU A 242 18.09 -13.55 14.56
C GLU A 242 19.29 -12.73 15.08
N ARG A 243 19.64 -11.64 14.38
CA ARG A 243 20.79 -10.79 14.71
C ARG A 243 20.56 -9.90 15.93
N PHE A 244 19.32 -9.47 16.19
CA PHE A 244 19.00 -8.46 17.21
C PHE A 244 18.05 -8.92 18.33
N GLY A 245 17.30 -10.01 18.12
CA GLY A 245 16.41 -10.58 19.14
C GLY A 245 15.24 -9.66 19.54
N ASP A 246 14.78 -9.76 20.79
CA ASP A 246 13.88 -8.76 21.35
C ASP A 246 14.68 -7.61 21.99
N ARG A 247 14.56 -6.41 21.41
CA ARG A 247 15.20 -5.19 21.91
C ARG A 247 14.20 -4.05 22.13
N LYS A 248 14.71 -2.94 22.63
CA LYS A 248 13.99 -1.65 22.73
C LYS A 248 13.97 -0.95 21.37
N GLU A 249 13.16 0.07 21.26
CA GLU A 249 13.03 0.95 20.10
C GLU A 249 14.39 1.59 19.73
N TRP A 250 14.72 1.61 18.44
CA TRP A 250 15.94 2.26 17.92
C TRP A 250 15.92 3.78 18.15
N SER A 251 17.08 4.42 18.09
CA SER A 251 17.18 5.85 17.73
C SER A 251 17.77 6.02 16.33
N ALA A 252 17.49 7.15 15.68
CA ALA A 252 18.09 7.49 14.37
C ALA A 252 19.63 7.51 14.42
N GLU A 253 20.20 7.95 15.55
CA GLU A 253 21.65 7.96 15.82
C GLU A 253 22.21 6.53 15.92
N GLU A 254 21.47 5.61 16.56
CA GLU A 254 21.86 4.21 16.70
C GLU A 254 21.77 3.46 15.37
N LEU A 255 20.69 3.66 14.59
CA LEU A 255 20.55 3.13 13.23
C LEU A 255 21.70 3.58 12.34
N THR A 256 21.99 4.89 12.33
CA THR A 256 23.10 5.48 11.55
C THR A 256 24.45 4.86 11.91
N LYS A 257 24.64 4.47 13.17
CA LYS A 257 25.87 3.83 13.68
C LYS A 257 25.97 2.33 13.36
N VAL A 258 24.84 1.62 13.26
CA VAL A 258 24.80 0.15 13.07
C VAL A 258 24.68 -0.25 11.59
N PHE A 259 23.93 0.51 10.79
CA PHE A 259 23.63 0.21 9.39
C PHE A 259 24.26 1.21 8.40
N GLY A 260 24.79 2.33 8.89
CA GLY A 260 25.23 3.45 8.06
C GLY A 260 24.12 4.50 7.87
N LYS A 261 24.47 5.61 7.21
CA LYS A 261 23.55 6.72 6.98
C LYS A 261 22.57 6.40 5.85
N PRO A 262 21.26 6.72 5.97
CA PRO A 262 20.34 6.83 4.83
C PRO A 262 20.69 8.01 3.89
#